data_AF-A0A1S4CXC1-F1
#
_entry.id   AF-A0A1S4CXC1-F1
#
_cell.length_a   1.000
_cell.length_b   1.000
_cell.length_c   1.000
_cell.angle_alpha   90.00
_cell.angle_beta   90.00
_cell.angle_gamma   90.00
#
_symmetry.space_group_name_H-M   'P 1'
#
loop_
_entity.id
_entity.type
_entity.pdbx_description
1 polymer ?
#
loop_
_entity_poly.entity_id
_entity_poly.type
_entity_poly.pdbx_seq_one_letter_code
_entity_poly.pdbx_strand_id
1 'polypeptide(L)'
;MKKVGRNREWRSVLGLLGILLQLFLLIECAATRRITKKNSQLDLQSLYPPVQLHKLNNHVLVDNGLFNITFSVPGGMVIAIQYNGIDNLLENENKLNNRGYWDIVWNKAEKPGIIYDKLEGTNFEVILQDENQVEISFTRTWKSLNSSSLSMNVDKRFIILRGNSGFYSYAILERLEGWPDIDVYQGRMAFKLNEK
;
A
#
# COMPACT_ATOMS: atom_id res chain seq x y z
N MET A 1 -46.77 52.93 -14.81
CA MET A 1 -46.69 51.46 -14.61
C MET A 1 -45.22 51.03 -14.47
N LYS A 2 -45.00 49.99 -13.67
CA LYS A 2 -43.79 49.61 -12.91
C LYS A 2 -42.49 49.34 -13.71
N LYS A 3 -41.36 49.95 -13.28
CA LYS A 3 -39.97 49.51 -13.55
C LYS A 3 -39.67 48.23 -12.76
N VAL A 4 -39.84 47.04 -13.36
CA VAL A 4 -39.65 45.73 -12.67
C VAL A 4 -38.70 44.77 -13.42
N GLY A 5 -37.97 45.22 -14.44
CA GLY A 5 -37.05 44.34 -15.21
C GLY A 5 -35.59 44.30 -14.73
N ARG A 6 -35.03 45.42 -14.24
CA ARG A 6 -33.56 45.60 -14.17
C ARG A 6 -32.85 44.91 -12.99
N ASN A 7 -33.53 44.70 -11.87
CA ASN A 7 -32.91 44.16 -10.64
C ASN A 7 -32.75 42.63 -10.64
N ARG A 8 -33.50 41.90 -11.48
CA ARG A 8 -33.44 40.44 -11.55
C ARG A 8 -32.27 39.96 -12.41
N GLU A 9 -31.95 40.68 -13.48
CA GLU A 9 -30.80 40.40 -14.34
C GLU A 9 -29.47 40.66 -13.64
N TRP A 10 -29.37 41.73 -12.83
CA TRP A 10 -28.15 42.02 -12.08
C TRP A 10 -27.85 40.95 -11.01
N ARG A 11 -28.88 40.34 -10.42
CA ARG A 11 -28.73 39.22 -9.48
C ARG A 11 -28.25 37.94 -10.17
N SER A 12 -28.70 37.64 -11.39
CA SER A 12 -28.20 36.47 -12.14
C SER A 12 -26.77 36.70 -12.64
N VAL A 13 -26.43 37.91 -13.07
CA VAL A 13 -25.07 38.28 -13.48
C VAL A 13 -24.09 38.21 -12.30
N LEU A 14 -24.48 38.72 -11.11
CA LEU A 14 -23.69 38.59 -9.87
C LEU A 14 -23.52 37.13 -9.44
N GLY A 15 -24.56 36.30 -9.59
CA GLY A 15 -24.49 34.86 -9.32
C GLY A 15 -23.53 34.13 -10.28
N LEU A 16 -23.60 34.43 -11.58
CA LEU A 16 -22.68 33.89 -12.59
C LEU A 16 -21.23 34.33 -12.36
N LEU A 17 -21.00 35.60 -11.99
CA LEU A 17 -19.69 36.11 -11.59
C LEU A 17 -19.14 35.37 -10.36
N GLY A 18 -19.99 35.09 -9.36
CA GLY A 18 -19.60 34.31 -8.18
C GLY A 18 -19.17 32.87 -8.53
N ILE A 19 -19.90 32.21 -9.43
CA ILE A 19 -19.56 30.86 -9.91
C ILE A 19 -18.26 30.87 -10.71
N LEU A 20 -18.07 31.85 -11.61
CA LEU A 20 -16.84 31.99 -12.40
C LEU A 20 -15.62 32.26 -11.51
N LEU A 21 -15.77 33.10 -10.48
CA LEU A 21 -14.72 33.36 -9.50
C LEU A 21 -14.38 32.09 -8.71
N GLN A 22 -15.38 31.33 -8.27
CA GLN A 22 -15.16 30.08 -7.55
C GLN A 22 -14.46 29.02 -8.42
N LEU A 23 -14.85 28.89 -9.69
CA LEU A 23 -14.17 28.01 -10.65
C LEU A 23 -12.73 28.45 -10.90
N PHE A 24 -12.48 29.76 -11.04
CA PHE A 24 -11.14 30.30 -11.19
C PHE A 24 -10.25 29.99 -9.97
N LEU A 25 -10.76 30.20 -8.75
CA LEU A 25 -10.05 29.87 -7.51
C LEU A 25 -9.75 28.36 -7.40
N LEU A 26 -10.67 27.49 -7.81
CA LEU A 26 -10.45 26.04 -7.84
C LEU A 26 -9.37 25.64 -8.85
N ILE A 27 -9.32 26.28 -10.02
CA ILE A 27 -8.30 26.05 -11.04
C ILE A 27 -6.92 26.51 -10.54
N GLU A 28 -6.82 27.69 -9.93
CA GLU A 28 -5.56 28.18 -9.36
C GLU A 28 -5.08 27.29 -8.20
N CYS A 29 -5.99 26.84 -7.32
CA CYS A 29 -5.66 25.87 -6.29
C CYS A 29 -5.12 24.56 -6.87
N ALA A 30 -5.74 24.03 -7.93
CA ALA A 30 -5.28 22.82 -8.59
C ALA A 30 -3.93 23.02 -9.28
N ALA A 31 -3.71 24.15 -9.96
CA ALA A 31 -2.46 24.49 -10.63
C ALA A 31 -1.32 24.65 -9.62
N THR A 32 -1.55 25.39 -8.53
CA THR A 32 -0.58 25.61 -7.45
C THR A 32 -0.17 24.28 -6.81
N ARG A 33 -1.14 23.41 -6.47
CA ARG A 33 -0.85 22.07 -5.93
C ARG A 33 -0.01 21.23 -6.90
N ARG A 34 -0.29 21.28 -8.21
CA ARG A 34 0.51 20.57 -9.22
C ARG A 34 1.95 21.09 -9.29
N ILE A 35 2.15 22.40 -9.25
CA ILE A 35 3.48 23.03 -9.28
C ILE A 35 4.27 22.67 -8.01
N THR A 36 3.67 22.81 -6.83
CA THR A 36 4.30 22.42 -5.56
C THR A 36 4.69 20.95 -5.55
N LYS A 37 3.81 20.05 -6.02
CA LYS A 37 4.10 18.61 -6.12
C LYS A 37 5.28 18.33 -7.07
N LYS A 38 5.32 19.01 -8.21
CA LYS A 38 6.42 18.87 -9.18
C LYS A 38 7.75 19.33 -8.58
N ASN A 39 7.76 20.48 -7.90
CA ASN A 39 8.97 20.99 -7.25
C ASN A 39 9.44 20.07 -6.12
N SER A 40 8.53 19.59 -5.26
CA SER A 40 8.89 18.63 -4.21
C SER A 40 9.46 17.33 -4.77
N GLN A 41 8.97 16.87 -5.93
CA GLN A 41 9.47 15.66 -6.56
C GLN A 41 10.87 15.85 -7.16
N LEU A 42 11.14 17.02 -7.75
CA LEU A 42 12.48 17.39 -8.23
C LEU A 42 13.48 17.53 -7.08
N ASP A 43 13.08 18.15 -5.96
CA ASP A 43 13.92 18.27 -4.77
C ASP A 43 14.25 16.87 -4.19
N LEU A 44 13.25 15.99 -4.07
CA LEU A 44 13.44 14.61 -3.61
C LEU A 44 14.39 13.81 -4.50
N GLN A 45 14.30 13.99 -5.82
CA GLN A 45 15.23 13.37 -6.77
C GLN A 45 16.66 13.90 -6.62
N SER A 46 16.85 15.13 -6.16
CA SER A 46 18.18 15.69 -5.89
C SER A 46 18.78 15.24 -4.55
N LEU A 47 17.92 14.99 -3.55
CA LEU A 47 18.33 14.68 -2.17
C LEU A 47 18.62 13.19 -1.92
N TYR A 48 17.85 12.31 -2.56
CA TYR A 48 17.93 10.87 -2.32
C TYR A 48 18.33 10.14 -3.60
N PRO A 49 19.13 9.06 -3.54
CA PRO A 49 19.43 8.24 -4.72
C PRO A 49 18.16 7.55 -5.29
N PRO A 50 18.16 7.10 -6.55
CA PRO A 50 17.08 6.30 -7.11
C PRO A 50 16.79 5.04 -6.31
N VAL A 51 15.53 4.59 -6.28
CA VAL A 51 15.14 3.36 -5.58
C VAL A 51 15.91 2.16 -6.16
N GLN A 52 16.55 1.37 -5.31
CA GLN A 52 17.28 0.16 -5.69
C GLN A 52 16.53 -1.09 -5.24
N LEU A 53 16.46 -2.09 -6.13
CA LEU A 53 15.89 -3.39 -5.86
C LEU A 53 16.98 -4.46 -5.96
N HIS A 54 17.25 -5.16 -4.87
CA HIS A 54 18.23 -6.24 -4.80
C HIS A 54 17.53 -7.57 -4.59
N LYS A 55 17.54 -8.44 -5.60
CA LYS A 55 17.02 -9.80 -5.53
C LYS A 55 18.12 -10.74 -5.02
N LEU A 56 17.87 -11.42 -3.92
CA LEU A 56 18.73 -12.45 -3.33
C LEU A 56 17.99 -13.80 -3.38
N ASN A 57 18.68 -14.90 -3.06
CA ASN A 57 18.10 -16.26 -3.21
C ASN A 57 16.76 -16.44 -2.48
N ASN A 58 16.66 -15.97 -1.22
CA ASN A 58 15.50 -16.19 -0.36
C ASN A 58 14.84 -14.88 0.10
N HIS A 59 15.35 -13.74 -0.36
CA HIS A 59 14.91 -12.43 0.10
C HIS A 59 15.01 -11.39 -1.02
N VAL A 60 14.25 -10.31 -0.88
CA VAL A 60 14.37 -9.13 -1.73
C VAL A 60 14.50 -7.90 -0.85
N LEU A 61 15.50 -7.05 -1.14
CA LEU A 61 15.74 -5.81 -0.44
C LEU A 61 15.37 -4.63 -1.35
N VAL A 62 14.68 -3.64 -0.81
CA VAL A 62 14.38 -2.38 -1.46
C VAL A 62 15.00 -1.25 -0.65
N ASP A 63 15.88 -0.48 -1.27
CA ASP A 63 16.50 0.73 -0.71
C ASP A 63 15.89 1.94 -1.43
N ASN A 64 15.33 2.89 -0.69
CA ASN A 64 14.74 4.10 -1.26
C ASN A 64 15.56 5.37 -1.06
N GLY A 65 16.80 5.23 -0.59
CA GLY A 65 17.71 6.32 -0.23
C GLY A 65 17.55 6.84 1.20
N LEU A 66 16.52 6.40 1.94
CA LEU A 66 16.25 6.81 3.32
C LEU A 66 16.18 5.62 4.28
N PHE A 67 15.59 4.51 3.85
CA PHE A 67 15.54 3.25 4.61
C PHE A 67 15.67 2.06 3.66
N ASN A 68 16.10 0.92 4.21
CA ASN A 68 16.06 -0.36 3.53
C ASN A 68 14.95 -1.23 4.11
N ILE A 69 14.20 -1.92 3.27
CA ILE A 69 13.23 -2.92 3.69
C ILE A 69 13.51 -4.24 2.99
N THR A 70 13.51 -5.31 3.77
CA THR A 70 13.81 -6.65 3.28
C THR A 70 12.61 -7.56 3.48
N PHE A 71 12.24 -8.27 2.42
CA PHE A 71 11.12 -9.21 2.39
C PHE A 71 11.60 -10.64 2.21
N SER A 72 10.90 -11.61 2.80
CA SER A 72 11.08 -13.03 2.45
C SER A 72 10.48 -13.35 1.08
N VAL A 73 11.17 -14.20 0.31
CA VAL A 73 10.72 -14.66 -1.00
C VAL A 73 10.50 -16.18 -0.95
N PRO A 74 9.35 -16.70 -1.42
CA PRO A 74 8.18 -15.97 -1.92
C PRO A 74 7.17 -15.55 -0.83
N GLY A 75 7.47 -15.79 0.45
CA GLY A 75 6.47 -15.67 1.53
C GLY A 75 5.91 -14.26 1.77
N GLY A 76 6.64 -13.20 1.41
CA GLY A 76 6.20 -11.82 1.57
C GLY A 76 6.09 -11.38 3.03
N MET A 77 7.00 -11.84 3.89
CA MET A 77 7.16 -11.36 5.27
C MET A 77 8.13 -10.19 5.27
N VAL A 78 7.87 -9.14 6.04
CA VAL A 78 8.85 -8.08 6.28
C VAL A 78 9.81 -8.56 7.36
N ILE A 79 11.05 -8.85 6.98
CA ILE A 79 12.03 -9.49 7.85
C ILE A 79 13.03 -8.53 8.46
N ALA A 80 13.24 -7.38 7.81
CA ALA A 80 14.06 -6.30 8.33
C ALA A 80 13.62 -4.93 7.79
N ILE A 81 13.76 -3.90 8.62
CA ILE A 81 13.67 -2.49 8.21
C ILE A 81 14.88 -1.78 8.82
N GLN A 82 15.77 -1.25 7.99
CA GLN A 82 16.93 -0.46 8.41
C GLN A 82 16.64 1.02 8.21
N TYR A 83 16.86 1.82 9.24
CA TYR A 83 16.60 3.25 9.17
C TYR A 83 17.55 4.01 10.08
N ASN A 84 18.14 5.10 9.57
CA ASN A 84 18.94 6.05 10.36
C ASN A 84 20.02 5.40 11.24
N GLY A 85 20.81 4.47 10.67
CA GLY A 85 21.87 3.75 11.39
C GLY A 85 21.40 2.63 12.32
N ILE A 86 20.08 2.37 12.41
CA ILE A 86 19.54 1.22 13.13
C ILE A 86 19.55 0.00 12.19
N ASP A 87 20.25 -1.05 12.61
CA ASP A 87 20.46 -2.28 11.84
C ASP A 87 19.17 -3.05 11.53
N ASN A 88 18.21 -3.05 12.45
CA ASN A 88 16.87 -3.58 12.20
C ASN A 88 15.88 -3.02 13.23
N LEU A 89 14.84 -2.33 12.77
CA LEU A 89 13.73 -1.86 13.60
C LEU A 89 12.86 -3.01 14.11
N LEU A 90 12.88 -4.18 13.44
CA LEU A 90 12.07 -5.33 13.81
C LEU A 90 12.82 -6.25 14.78
N GLU A 91 12.08 -6.88 15.68
CA GLU A 91 12.58 -7.83 16.69
C GLU A 91 13.36 -8.97 16.00
N ASN A 92 14.68 -8.97 16.16
CA ASN A 92 15.58 -9.85 15.43
C ASN A 92 15.71 -11.24 16.09
N GLU A 93 15.35 -11.39 17.36
CA GLU A 93 15.29 -12.67 18.06
C GLU A 93 14.10 -13.52 17.57
N ASN A 94 13.09 -12.89 16.96
CA ASN A 94 11.96 -13.58 16.35
C ASN A 94 12.35 -14.29 15.04
N LYS A 95 11.68 -15.42 14.78
CA LYS A 95 11.67 -16.10 13.47
C LYS A 95 11.25 -15.12 12.37
N LEU A 96 11.78 -15.27 11.16
CA LEU A 96 11.53 -14.37 10.02
C LEU A 96 10.04 -14.12 9.75
N ASN A 97 9.19 -15.14 9.85
CA ASN A 97 7.74 -15.00 9.66
C ASN A 97 6.97 -14.49 10.90
N ASN A 98 7.68 -14.03 11.93
CA ASN A 98 7.13 -13.51 13.18
C ASN A 98 7.70 -12.12 13.51
N ARG A 99 8.10 -11.35 12.49
CA ARG A 99 8.63 -9.99 12.62
C ARG A 99 7.62 -8.97 12.12
N GLY A 100 7.59 -8.72 10.81
CA GLY A 100 6.53 -8.02 10.11
C GLY A 100 5.73 -8.98 9.24
N TYR A 101 4.43 -9.14 9.51
CA TYR A 101 3.59 -10.11 8.82
C TYR A 101 2.14 -9.64 8.70
N TRP A 102 1.43 -10.25 7.76
CA TRP A 102 -0.01 -10.17 7.66
C TRP A 102 -0.59 -11.46 8.21
N ASP A 103 -1.73 -11.43 8.87
CA ASP A 103 -2.48 -12.63 9.17
C ASP A 103 -3.98 -12.41 9.06
N ILE A 104 -4.69 -13.52 8.87
CA ILE A 104 -6.13 -13.58 9.08
C ILE A 104 -6.46 -14.68 10.08
N VAL A 105 -7.51 -14.43 10.85
CA VAL A 105 -8.14 -15.41 11.71
C VAL A 105 -9.43 -15.85 11.03
N TRP A 106 -9.53 -17.13 10.73
CA TRP A 106 -10.62 -17.68 9.96
C TRP A 106 -10.98 -19.10 10.39
N ASN A 107 -12.11 -19.61 9.91
CA ASN A 107 -12.41 -21.04 9.92
C ASN A 107 -13.28 -21.44 8.74
N LYS A 108 -13.57 -22.74 8.65
CA LYS A 108 -14.54 -23.26 7.70
C LYS A 108 -15.94 -23.01 8.25
N ALA A 109 -16.85 -22.51 7.41
CA ALA A 109 -18.23 -22.24 7.81
C ALA A 109 -18.92 -23.47 8.45
N GLU A 110 -18.61 -24.68 7.97
CA GLU A 110 -19.20 -25.93 8.47
C GLU A 110 -18.53 -26.48 9.74
N LYS A 111 -17.35 -25.98 10.13
CA LYS A 111 -16.57 -26.50 11.25
C LYS A 111 -16.00 -25.35 12.10
N PRO A 112 -16.63 -25.07 13.26
CA PRO A 112 -16.14 -24.06 14.18
C PRO A 112 -14.69 -24.35 14.60
N GLY A 113 -13.87 -23.31 14.57
CA GLY A 113 -12.45 -23.34 14.97
C GLY A 113 -11.83 -21.96 14.86
N ILE A 114 -10.54 -21.85 15.19
CA ILE A 114 -9.73 -20.64 15.01
C ILE A 114 -8.45 -21.06 14.31
N ILE A 115 -8.34 -20.74 13.01
CA ILE A 115 -7.17 -21.01 12.18
C ILE A 115 -6.50 -19.70 11.85
N TYR A 116 -5.18 -19.65 12.00
CA TYR A 116 -4.35 -18.52 11.59
C TYR A 116 -3.73 -18.84 10.24
N ASP A 117 -3.89 -17.94 9.28
CA ASP A 117 -3.14 -17.99 8.02
C ASP A 117 -2.37 -16.68 7.87
N LYS A 118 -1.03 -16.78 7.71
CA LYS A 118 -0.15 -15.61 7.59
C LYS A 118 -0.11 -15.02 6.18
N LEU A 119 -1.03 -15.46 5.32
CA LEU A 119 -1.13 -15.05 3.93
C LEU A 119 0.22 -15.21 3.21
N GLU A 120 0.94 -16.30 3.50
CA GLU A 120 2.26 -16.56 2.92
C GLU A 120 2.13 -16.77 1.41
N GLY A 121 2.89 -15.99 0.64
CA GLY A 121 2.98 -16.13 -0.80
C GLY A 121 3.73 -17.39 -1.22
N THR A 122 3.40 -17.91 -2.39
CA THR A 122 4.11 -18.99 -3.08
C THR A 122 4.81 -18.52 -4.35
N ASN A 123 4.55 -17.30 -4.80
CA ASN A 123 5.20 -16.65 -5.94
C ASN A 123 5.56 -15.19 -5.59
N PHE A 124 6.58 -14.65 -6.26
CA PHE A 124 7.07 -13.28 -6.09
C PHE A 124 7.23 -12.61 -7.45
N GLU A 125 6.70 -11.40 -7.58
CA GLU A 125 6.76 -10.61 -8.80
C GLU A 125 7.12 -9.15 -8.52
N VAL A 126 7.80 -8.52 -9.46
CA VAL A 126 8.02 -7.07 -9.48
C VAL A 126 6.99 -6.49 -10.44
N ILE A 127 6.05 -5.73 -9.90
CA ILE A 127 4.95 -5.14 -10.67
C ILE A 127 5.40 -3.85 -11.35
N LEU A 128 6.17 -3.04 -10.64
CA LEU A 128 6.74 -1.79 -11.15
C LEU A 128 8.15 -1.59 -10.59
N GLN A 129 9.06 -1.11 -11.43
CA GLN A 129 10.40 -0.71 -11.02
C GLN A 129 10.86 0.44 -11.90
N ASP A 130 11.00 1.62 -11.29
CA ASP A 130 11.62 2.79 -11.87
C ASP A 130 12.46 3.55 -10.82
N GLU A 131 13.06 4.67 -11.19
CA GLU A 131 13.94 5.44 -10.30
C GLU A 131 13.24 6.00 -9.06
N ASN A 132 11.92 6.17 -9.10
CA ASN A 132 11.12 6.78 -8.04
C ASN A 132 10.29 5.78 -7.25
N GLN A 133 10.04 4.59 -7.80
CA GLN A 133 9.14 3.61 -7.21
C GLN A 133 9.55 2.16 -7.50
N VAL A 134 9.38 1.32 -6.49
CA VAL A 134 9.30 -0.13 -6.63
C VAL A 134 7.95 -0.60 -6.08
N GLU A 135 7.24 -1.41 -6.85
CA GLU A 135 6.08 -2.19 -6.41
C GLU A 135 6.38 -3.68 -6.57
N ILE A 136 6.22 -4.43 -5.48
CA ILE A 136 6.41 -5.87 -5.45
C ILE A 136 5.14 -6.57 -4.99
N SER A 137 4.92 -7.79 -5.49
CA SER A 137 3.77 -8.63 -5.21
C SER A 137 4.22 -10.02 -4.72
N PHE A 138 3.50 -10.54 -3.73
CA PHE A 138 3.66 -11.90 -3.21
C PHE A 138 2.31 -12.61 -3.29
N THR A 139 2.20 -13.59 -4.19
CA THR A 139 0.92 -14.22 -4.52
C THR A 139 0.84 -15.67 -4.07
N ARG A 140 -0.36 -16.12 -3.70
CA ARG A 140 -0.70 -17.53 -3.47
C ARG A 140 -2.06 -17.82 -4.10
N THR A 141 -2.08 -18.75 -5.04
CA THR A 141 -3.33 -19.26 -5.62
C THR A 141 -3.84 -20.43 -4.78
N TRP A 142 -5.13 -20.41 -4.44
CA TRP A 142 -5.74 -21.55 -3.76
C TRP A 142 -5.81 -22.77 -4.67
N LYS A 143 -5.51 -23.95 -4.13
CA LYS A 143 -5.61 -25.23 -4.82
C LYS A 143 -6.59 -26.12 -4.07
N SER A 144 -7.66 -26.55 -4.75
CA SER A 144 -8.77 -27.33 -4.16
C SER A 144 -8.34 -28.67 -3.53
N LEU A 145 -7.20 -29.21 -3.94
CA LEU A 145 -6.61 -30.44 -3.37
C LEU A 145 -6.24 -30.30 -1.88
N ASN A 146 -6.04 -29.07 -1.39
CA ASN A 146 -5.77 -28.82 0.02
C ASN A 146 -7.04 -28.32 0.72
N SER A 147 -7.95 -29.24 1.03
CA SER A 147 -9.25 -28.89 1.61
C SER A 147 -9.15 -28.23 2.99
N SER A 148 -8.00 -28.25 3.66
CA SER A 148 -7.77 -27.59 4.95
C SER A 148 -7.20 -26.17 4.84
N SER A 149 -6.80 -25.71 3.65
CA SER A 149 -6.28 -24.35 3.46
C SER A 149 -7.41 -23.34 3.21
N LEU A 150 -7.09 -22.07 3.44
CA LEU A 150 -7.95 -20.93 3.15
C LEU A 150 -8.35 -20.94 1.67
N SER A 151 -9.64 -21.09 1.35
CA SER A 151 -10.19 -21.09 -0.01
C SER A 151 -10.21 -19.69 -0.63
N MET A 152 -9.04 -19.11 -0.83
CA MET A 152 -8.87 -17.74 -1.30
C MET A 152 -7.51 -17.54 -1.97
N ASN A 153 -7.49 -16.80 -3.07
CA ASN A 153 -6.28 -16.25 -3.64
C ASN A 153 -5.79 -15.05 -2.81
N VAL A 154 -4.48 -14.94 -2.69
CA VAL A 154 -3.81 -13.86 -1.97
C VAL A 154 -2.85 -13.17 -2.93
N ASP A 155 -2.86 -11.84 -2.96
CA ASP A 155 -1.82 -10.98 -3.55
C ASP A 155 -1.48 -9.89 -2.55
N LYS A 156 -0.33 -10.00 -1.86
CA LYS A 156 0.18 -8.95 -0.97
C LYS A 156 1.11 -8.04 -1.74
N ARG A 157 0.87 -6.74 -1.69
CA ARG A 157 1.68 -5.73 -2.38
C ARG A 157 2.36 -4.77 -1.42
N PHE A 158 3.55 -4.35 -1.83
CA PHE A 158 4.32 -3.33 -1.15
C PHE A 158 4.83 -2.32 -2.17
N ILE A 159 4.63 -1.03 -1.89
CA ILE A 159 5.09 0.07 -2.71
C ILE A 159 6.07 0.91 -1.90
N ILE A 160 7.28 1.03 -2.42
CA ILE A 160 8.37 1.79 -1.83
C ILE A 160 8.67 2.96 -2.77
N LEU A 161 8.63 4.17 -2.24
CA LEU A 161 8.86 5.41 -2.99
C LEU A 161 10.18 6.05 -2.56
N ARG A 162 10.91 6.61 -3.52
CA ARG A 162 12.16 7.37 -3.30
C ARG A 162 12.00 8.41 -2.21
N GLY A 163 12.93 8.44 -1.26
CA GLY A 163 13.05 9.42 -0.18
C GLY A 163 11.83 9.59 0.73
N ASN A 164 10.84 8.70 0.66
CA ASN A 164 9.71 8.70 1.60
C ASN A 164 10.08 7.94 2.87
N SER A 165 9.62 8.39 4.04
CA SER A 165 9.96 7.78 5.34
C SER A 165 9.17 6.50 5.66
N GLY A 166 8.41 5.98 4.71
CA GLY A 166 7.65 4.75 4.87
C GLY A 166 7.33 4.10 3.54
N PHE A 167 6.54 3.04 3.60
CA PHE A 167 6.07 2.28 2.45
C PHE A 167 4.55 2.10 2.53
N TYR A 168 3.93 1.88 1.38
CA TYR A 168 2.53 1.49 1.31
C TYR A 168 2.43 -0.02 1.20
N SER A 169 1.36 -0.59 1.75
CA SER A 169 1.06 -2.00 1.58
C SER A 169 -0.44 -2.22 1.54
N TYR A 170 -0.85 -3.19 0.74
CA TYR A 170 -2.24 -3.64 0.65
C TYR A 170 -2.26 -5.11 0.24
N ALA A 171 -3.40 -5.77 0.42
CA ALA A 171 -3.61 -7.12 -0.07
C ALA A 171 -4.89 -7.19 -0.89
N ILE A 172 -4.85 -7.96 -1.98
CA ILE A 172 -6.03 -8.37 -2.75
C ILE A 172 -6.35 -9.79 -2.32
N LEU A 173 -7.56 -9.96 -1.80
CA LEU A 173 -8.10 -11.19 -1.27
C LEU A 173 -9.28 -11.60 -2.15
N GLU A 174 -9.11 -12.62 -2.96
CA GLU A 174 -10.09 -13.02 -3.97
C GLU A 174 -10.60 -14.44 -3.73
N ARG A 175 -11.92 -14.58 -3.72
CA ARG A 175 -12.60 -15.87 -3.68
C ARG A 175 -13.50 -15.98 -4.91
N LEU A 176 -13.27 -17.00 -5.73
CA LEU A 176 -14.07 -17.22 -6.94
C LEU A 176 -15.39 -17.94 -6.61
N GLU A 177 -16.35 -17.81 -7.53
CA GLU A 177 -17.63 -18.50 -7.43
C GLU A 177 -17.45 -20.03 -7.37
N GLY A 178 -18.24 -20.69 -6.53
CA GLY A 178 -18.19 -22.15 -6.33
C GLY A 178 -17.06 -22.63 -5.41
N TRP A 179 -16.22 -21.73 -4.87
CA TRP A 179 -15.23 -22.12 -3.87
C TRP A 179 -15.91 -22.37 -2.50
N PRO A 180 -15.27 -23.12 -1.58
CA PRO A 180 -15.80 -23.31 -0.23
C PRO A 180 -15.93 -21.98 0.52
N ASP A 181 -16.97 -21.88 1.34
CA ASP A 181 -17.21 -20.73 2.21
C ASP A 181 -16.24 -20.73 3.41
N ILE A 182 -15.92 -19.52 3.86
CA ILE A 182 -15.01 -19.26 4.98
C ILE A 182 -15.57 -18.12 5.82
N ASP A 183 -15.41 -18.21 7.14
CA ASP A 183 -15.69 -17.11 8.04
C ASP A 183 -14.39 -16.42 8.39
N VAL A 184 -14.29 -15.12 8.09
CA VAL A 184 -13.13 -14.30 8.45
C VAL A 184 -13.50 -13.42 9.65
N TYR A 185 -12.81 -13.64 10.76
CA TYR A 185 -13.07 -12.92 12.00
C TYR A 185 -12.17 -11.69 12.16
N GLN A 186 -10.95 -11.76 11.61
CA GLN A 186 -9.96 -10.72 11.76
C GLN A 186 -8.97 -10.76 10.59
N GLY A 187 -8.55 -9.58 10.13
CA GLY A 187 -7.33 -9.41 9.35
C GLY A 187 -6.40 -8.42 10.06
N ARG A 188 -5.10 -8.69 10.08
CA ARG A 188 -4.11 -7.82 10.71
C ARG A 188 -2.86 -7.69 9.85
N MET A 189 -2.23 -6.55 9.99
CA MET A 189 -0.82 -6.33 9.66
C MET A 189 -0.10 -5.99 10.96
N ALA A 190 0.92 -6.76 11.31
CA ALA A 190 1.65 -6.63 12.57
C ALA A 190 3.14 -6.44 12.30
N PHE A 191 3.76 -5.47 12.97
CA PHE A 191 5.19 -5.25 12.99
C PHE A 191 5.66 -5.30 14.44
N LYS A 192 6.44 -6.32 14.78
CA LYS A 192 7.05 -6.45 16.10
C LYS A 192 8.37 -5.70 16.10
N LEU A 193 8.38 -4.56 16.76
CA LEU A 193 9.56 -3.71 16.86
C LEU A 193 10.54 -4.30 17.87
N ASN A 194 11.84 -4.09 17.63
CA ASN A 194 12.85 -4.32 18.65
C ASN A 194 12.70 -3.24 19.74
N GLU A 195 12.59 -3.65 20.99
CA GLU A 195 12.43 -2.72 22.13
C GLU A 195 13.77 -2.16 22.65
N LYS A 196 14.90 -2.66 22.13
CA LYS A 196 16.26 -2.32 22.56
C LYS A 196 16.95 -1.36 21.59
#